data_AF-A0A4S1ZKE0-F1
#
_entry.id   AF-A0A4S1ZKE0-F1
#
_cell.length_a   1.000
_cell.length_b   1.000
_cell.length_c   1.000
_cell.angle_alpha   90.00
_cell.angle_beta   90.00
_cell.angle_gamma   90.00
#
_symmetry.space_group_name_H-M   'P 1'
#
loop_
_entity.id
_entity.type
_entity.pdbx_description
1 polymer ?
#
loop_
_entity_poly.entity_id
_entity_poly.type
_entity_poly.pdbx_seq_one_letter_code
_entity_poly.pdbx_strand_id
1 'polypeptide(L)'
;MLHLANIFLLALSLSVFSANGVKESNATQQKKAVGKNVAGTGKQQKGKATYYSKRATGARTASGARLHHDSLVCAHKTHPFGTRLKVTNLRNSKSVIVKVIDRGPFRRGCVIDLSWRAAKEIDMINQGVAMVMVSVVKDEVHTPYKLKEQTDSIEFDIESGEFYDGKVPAWQKQ
;
A
#
# COMPACT_ATOMS: atom_id res chain seq x y z
N MET A 1 2.63 74.42 -8.66
CA MET A 1 1.23 74.18 -8.27
C MET A 1 1.19 72.93 -7.41
N LEU A 2 1.28 73.15 -6.09
CA LEU A 2 0.96 72.17 -5.06
C LEU A 2 -0.55 71.87 -5.14
N HIS A 3 -1.00 70.64 -4.88
CA HIS A 3 -2.16 70.31 -4.04
C HIS A 3 -2.18 68.77 -3.79
N LEU A 4 -1.78 68.33 -2.59
CA LEU A 4 -2.65 67.81 -1.51
C LEU A 4 -3.17 66.39 -1.81
N ALA A 5 -2.51 65.33 -1.32
CA ALA A 5 -2.68 64.75 0.03
C ALA A 5 -4.14 64.36 0.34
N ASN A 6 -4.48 63.08 0.13
CA ASN A 6 -5.76 62.50 0.54
C ASN A 6 -5.51 61.57 1.75
N ILE A 7 -5.67 62.15 2.94
CA ILE A 7 -5.68 61.48 4.25
C ILE A 7 -7.09 61.64 4.79
N PHE A 8 -7.83 60.54 5.00
CA PHE A 8 -9.05 60.38 5.81
C PHE A 8 -9.49 58.91 5.60
N LEU A 9 -9.87 58.05 6.54
CA LEU A 9 -10.19 58.18 7.95
C LEU A 9 -10.16 56.77 8.56
N LEU A 10 -9.68 56.69 9.80
CA LEU A 10 -9.70 55.55 10.70
C LEU A 10 -11.17 55.21 11.10
N ALA A 11 -11.65 53.99 10.87
CA ALA A 11 -12.87 53.49 11.50
C ALA A 11 -12.58 52.18 12.23
N LEU A 12 -12.34 52.34 13.53
CA LEU A 12 -12.29 51.29 14.54
C LEU A 12 -13.73 50.84 14.81
N SER A 13 -14.05 49.57 14.58
CA SER A 13 -15.26 48.94 15.13
C SER A 13 -14.92 47.58 15.73
N LEU A 14 -14.55 47.59 17.02
CA LEU A 14 -14.62 46.40 17.88
C LEU A 14 -16.11 46.09 18.08
N SER A 15 -16.58 44.98 17.51
CA SER A 15 -17.83 44.35 17.94
C SER A 15 -17.47 43.20 18.86
N VAL A 16 -17.61 43.46 20.16
CA VAL A 16 -17.57 42.44 21.22
C VAL A 16 -18.81 41.57 21.04
N PHE A 17 -18.64 40.36 20.52
CA PHE A 17 -19.73 39.38 20.46
C PHE A 17 -19.71 38.55 21.74
N SER A 18 -20.78 38.75 22.50
CA SER A 18 -21.11 38.13 23.78
C SER A 18 -21.06 36.60 23.71
N ALA A 19 -20.29 36.00 24.61
CA ALA A 19 -20.34 34.58 24.91
C ALA A 19 -21.57 34.30 25.78
N ASN A 20 -22.50 33.49 25.27
CA ASN A 20 -23.48 32.79 26.07
C ASN A 20 -23.61 31.36 25.54
N GLY A 21 -23.15 30.41 26.36
CA GLY A 21 -23.16 28.99 26.07
C GLY A 21 -24.55 28.37 26.17
N VAL A 22 -24.82 27.40 25.30
CA VAL A 22 -25.86 26.40 25.49
C VAL A 22 -25.38 25.07 24.89
N LYS A 23 -25.20 24.12 25.82
CA LYS A 23 -25.42 22.67 25.81
C LYS A 23 -24.62 21.77 24.86
N GLU A 24 -23.84 20.91 25.52
CA GLU A 24 -23.42 19.60 25.07
C GLU A 24 -24.60 18.78 24.53
N SER A 25 -24.42 18.22 23.33
CA SER A 25 -25.14 17.03 22.88
C SER A 25 -24.13 15.99 22.43
N ASN A 26 -23.96 14.96 23.27
CA ASN A 26 -23.30 13.71 22.94
C ASN A 26 -24.01 13.04 21.75
N ALA A 27 -23.33 12.93 20.60
CA ALA A 27 -23.68 11.94 19.58
C ALA A 27 -22.52 11.69 18.62
N THR A 28 -21.99 10.47 18.72
CA THR A 28 -21.60 9.64 17.58
C THR A 28 -20.28 9.93 16.87
N GLN A 29 -19.25 9.25 17.40
CA GLN A 29 -18.33 8.39 16.65
C GLN A 29 -17.75 8.93 15.34
N GLN A 30 -16.54 9.50 15.41
CA GLN A 30 -15.53 9.23 14.39
C GLN A 30 -14.17 9.02 15.07
N LYS A 31 -13.95 7.79 15.57
CA LYS A 31 -12.58 7.30 15.77
C LYS A 31 -11.95 7.18 14.39
N LYS A 32 -11.35 8.27 13.90
CA LYS A 32 -10.47 8.27 12.74
C LYS A 32 -9.35 7.29 13.06
N ALA A 33 -9.43 6.09 12.49
CA ALA A 33 -8.36 5.11 12.57
C ALA A 33 -7.12 5.75 11.95
N VAL A 34 -6.27 6.34 12.78
CA VAL A 34 -4.91 6.71 12.43
C VAL A 34 -4.27 5.40 11.99
N GLY A 35 -4.10 5.24 10.68
CA GLY A 35 -3.52 4.04 10.09
C GLY A 35 -2.23 3.73 10.84
N LYS A 36 -2.22 2.61 11.56
CA LYS A 36 -1.04 2.13 12.27
C LYS A 36 0.12 2.16 11.28
N ASN A 37 1.17 2.89 11.61
CA ASN A 37 2.43 2.80 10.88
C ASN A 37 2.86 1.34 10.94
N VAL A 38 2.66 0.60 9.85
CA VAL A 38 3.16 -0.76 9.69
C VAL A 38 4.68 -0.64 9.72
N ALA A 39 5.24 -0.75 10.92
CA ALA A 39 6.68 -0.80 11.15
C ALA A 39 7.13 -2.17 10.63
N GLY A 40 7.40 -2.24 9.33
CA GLY A 40 7.86 -3.45 8.68
C GLY A 40 9.14 -3.93 9.35
N THR A 41 9.08 -5.06 10.04
CA THR A 41 10.20 -5.79 10.67
C THR A 41 11.14 -6.44 9.63
N GLY A 42 11.10 -5.96 8.39
CA GLY A 42 11.91 -6.45 7.28
C GLY A 42 13.17 -5.62 7.10
N LYS A 43 14.22 -6.25 6.58
CA LYS A 43 15.49 -5.60 6.23
C LYS A 43 15.22 -4.34 5.38
N GLN A 44 15.63 -3.18 5.88
CA GLN A 44 15.48 -1.92 5.18
C GLN A 44 16.67 -1.71 4.24
N GLN A 45 16.39 -1.22 3.04
CA GLN A 45 17.42 -0.90 2.05
C GLN A 45 17.34 0.58 1.68
N LYS A 46 18.47 1.28 1.79
CA LYS A 46 18.62 2.68 1.39
C LYS A 46 19.32 2.77 0.04
N GLY A 47 18.88 3.67 -0.83
CA GLY A 47 19.57 3.94 -2.09
C GLY A 47 18.80 4.88 -3.02
N LYS A 48 19.28 5.03 -4.26
CA LYS A 48 18.64 5.90 -5.25
C LYS A 48 17.43 5.19 -5.87
N ALA A 49 16.34 5.91 -6.03
CA ALA A 49 15.21 5.54 -6.86
C ALA A 49 15.23 6.32 -8.17
N THR A 50 14.83 5.68 -9.27
CA THR A 50 14.44 6.37 -10.50
C THR A 50 13.01 5.97 -10.87
N TYR A 51 12.50 6.44 -12.02
CA TYR A 51 11.19 6.02 -12.51
C TYR A 51 11.21 5.80 -14.02
N TYR A 52 10.29 4.96 -14.50
CA TYR A 52 10.14 4.66 -15.92
C TYR A 52 9.66 5.87 -16.71
N SER A 53 10.20 6.04 -17.92
CA SER A 53 9.69 7.05 -18.86
C SER A 53 8.25 6.73 -19.28
N LYS A 54 7.48 7.75 -19.68
CA LYS A 54 6.10 7.57 -20.19
C LYS A 54 6.01 6.58 -21.35
N ARG A 55 7.07 6.52 -22.19
CA ARG A 55 7.20 5.61 -23.34
C ARG A 55 7.28 4.14 -22.96
N ALA A 56 7.63 3.81 -21.72
CA ALA A 56 7.68 2.43 -21.25
C ALA A 56 6.28 1.82 -20.99
N THR A 57 5.22 2.64 -21.01
CA THR A 57 3.84 2.16 -20.90
C THR A 57 3.54 1.14 -22.02
N GLY A 58 3.03 -0.03 -21.66
CA GLY A 58 2.72 -1.14 -22.56
C GLY A 58 3.85 -2.15 -22.75
N ALA A 59 5.08 -1.84 -22.32
CA ALA A 59 6.21 -2.76 -22.39
C ALA A 59 5.98 -4.00 -21.50
N ARG A 60 6.45 -5.16 -21.96
CA ARG A 60 6.44 -6.39 -21.15
C ARG A 60 7.55 -6.31 -20.11
N THR A 61 7.21 -6.59 -18.85
CA THR A 61 8.16 -6.67 -17.74
C THR A 61 8.64 -8.10 -17.53
N ALA A 62 9.66 -8.29 -16.68
CA ALA A 62 10.21 -9.60 -16.37
C ALA A 62 9.22 -10.56 -15.67
N SER A 63 8.15 -10.07 -15.05
CA SER A 63 7.06 -10.91 -14.55
C SER A 63 6.09 -11.40 -15.65
N GLY A 64 6.22 -10.88 -16.87
CA GLY A 64 5.29 -11.11 -17.98
C GLY A 64 4.12 -10.13 -18.04
N ALA A 65 3.89 -9.32 -17.01
CA ALA A 65 2.87 -8.28 -17.01
C ALA A 65 3.25 -7.11 -17.95
N ARG A 66 2.26 -6.33 -18.39
CA ARG A 66 2.53 -5.06 -19.08
C ARG A 66 2.61 -3.92 -18.09
N LEU A 67 3.65 -3.09 -18.23
CA LEU A 67 3.81 -1.88 -17.43
C LEU A 67 2.75 -0.86 -17.81
N HIS A 68 2.03 -0.30 -16.83
CA HIS A 68 1.22 0.90 -17.03
C HIS A 68 1.73 2.03 -16.13
N HIS A 69 1.85 3.24 -16.67
CA HIS A 69 2.42 4.38 -15.94
C HIS A 69 1.61 4.76 -14.69
N ASP A 70 0.29 4.55 -14.71
CA ASP A 70 -0.61 4.81 -13.59
C ASP A 70 -0.64 3.72 -12.50
N SER A 71 0.00 2.58 -12.73
CA SER A 71 0.03 1.49 -11.73
C SER A 71 0.97 1.82 -10.58
N LEU A 72 0.73 1.26 -9.39
CA LEU A 72 1.65 1.35 -8.24
C LEU A 72 2.61 0.15 -8.22
N VAL A 73 3.56 0.18 -9.15
CA VAL A 73 4.49 -0.93 -9.41
C VAL A 73 5.94 -0.47 -9.48
N CYS A 74 6.87 -1.42 -9.35
CA CYS A 74 8.31 -1.16 -9.42
C CYS A 74 9.14 -2.32 -10.01
N ALA A 75 10.37 -2.01 -10.40
CA ALA A 75 11.46 -2.94 -10.66
C ALA A 75 12.36 -3.07 -9.42
N HIS A 76 12.74 -4.30 -9.08
CA HIS A 76 13.70 -4.56 -8.02
C HIS A 76 14.63 -5.75 -8.35
N LYS A 77 15.87 -5.71 -7.86
CA LYS A 77 16.92 -6.68 -8.22
C LYS A 77 16.60 -8.08 -7.75
N THR A 78 16.29 -8.22 -6.46
CA THR A 78 16.30 -9.54 -5.78
C THR A 78 14.94 -9.94 -5.22
N HIS A 79 14.14 -9.00 -4.68
CA HIS A 79 12.82 -9.33 -4.16
C HIS A 79 11.96 -10.14 -5.15
N PRO A 80 11.21 -11.15 -4.67
CA PRO A 80 10.30 -11.92 -5.49
C PRO A 80 9.26 -11.03 -6.19
N PHE A 81 8.79 -11.47 -7.36
CA PHE A 81 7.66 -10.81 -8.00
C PHE A 81 6.42 -10.91 -7.11
N GLY A 82 5.64 -9.84 -7.07
CA GLY A 82 4.47 -9.72 -6.23
C GLY A 82 4.73 -9.25 -4.80
N THR A 83 5.98 -9.21 -4.34
CA THR A 83 6.31 -8.60 -3.05
C THR A 83 5.86 -7.13 -3.02
N ARG A 84 5.24 -6.73 -1.90
CA ARG A 84 4.87 -5.34 -1.63
C ARG A 84 5.98 -4.63 -0.87
N LEU A 85 6.39 -3.48 -1.40
CA LEU A 85 7.46 -2.66 -0.83
C LEU A 85 6.90 -1.29 -0.46
N LYS A 86 7.17 -0.83 0.75
CA LYS A 86 6.97 0.56 1.16
C LYS A 86 8.23 1.33 0.76
N VAL A 87 8.04 2.37 -0.04
CA VAL A 87 9.11 3.24 -0.52
C VAL A 87 8.89 4.61 0.06
N THR A 88 9.84 5.07 0.87
CA THR A 88 9.78 6.39 1.52
C THR A 88 10.85 7.29 0.91
N ASN A 89 10.44 8.46 0.41
CA ASN A 89 11.38 9.49 -0.01
C ASN A 89 11.97 10.19 1.21
N LEU A 90 13.30 10.12 1.35
CA LEU A 90 14.01 10.64 2.53
C LEU A 90 14.05 12.16 2.60
N ARG A 91 13.75 12.87 1.51
CA ARG A 91 13.74 14.33 1.47
C ARG A 91 12.47 14.92 2.11
N ASN A 92 11.32 14.30 1.88
CA ASN A 92 10.01 14.86 2.24
C ASN A 92 9.14 13.92 3.09
N SER A 93 9.68 12.75 3.46
CA SER A 93 9.01 11.71 4.24
C SER A 93 7.73 11.13 3.63
N LYS A 94 7.39 11.46 2.38
CA LYS A 94 6.26 10.86 1.67
C LYS A 94 6.58 9.40 1.34
N SER A 95 5.57 8.53 1.41
CA SER A 95 5.74 7.11 1.15
C SER A 95 4.63 6.52 0.32
N VAL A 96 4.95 5.48 -0.44
CA VAL A 96 4.02 4.74 -1.29
C VAL A 96 4.28 3.24 -1.18
N ILE A 97 3.23 2.43 -1.28
CA ILE A 97 3.35 0.97 -1.36
C ILE A 97 3.27 0.57 -2.84
N VAL A 98 4.24 -0.21 -3.30
CA VAL A 98 4.35 -0.68 -4.67
C VAL A 98 4.53 -2.18 -4.74
N LYS A 99 4.08 -2.78 -5.85
CA LYS A 99 4.28 -4.20 -6.14
C LYS A 99 5.48 -4.40 -7.07
N VAL A 100 6.35 -5.35 -6.73
CA VAL A 100 7.47 -5.75 -7.61
C VAL A 100 6.94 -6.53 -8.81
N ILE A 101 7.14 -6.02 -10.03
CA ILE A 101 6.71 -6.68 -11.28
C ILE A 101 7.84 -6.84 -12.31
N ASP A 102 9.02 -6.30 -12.02
CA ASP A 102 10.10 -6.24 -13.00
C ASP A 102 11.48 -6.37 -12.32
N ARG A 103 12.52 -6.58 -13.13
CA ARG A 103 13.92 -6.70 -12.68
C ARG A 103 14.73 -5.45 -13.01
N GLY A 104 15.82 -5.29 -12.27
CA GLY A 104 16.64 -4.08 -12.27
C GLY A 104 16.40 -3.27 -10.99
N PRO A 105 16.86 -2.01 -10.90
CA PRO A 105 17.67 -1.27 -11.88
C PRO A 105 19.12 -1.75 -11.96
N PHE A 106 19.73 -1.77 -13.15
CA PHE A 106 21.12 -2.19 -13.33
C PHE A 106 22.16 -1.08 -13.10
N ARG A 107 21.70 0.16 -12.90
CA ARG A 107 22.56 1.31 -12.60
C ARG A 107 23.15 1.20 -11.19
N ARG A 108 24.44 1.52 -11.04
CA ARG A 108 25.13 1.48 -9.73
C ARG A 108 24.50 2.48 -8.75
N GLY A 109 24.29 2.05 -7.51
CA GLY A 109 23.66 2.84 -6.45
C GLY A 109 22.14 3.02 -6.56
N CYS A 110 21.52 2.57 -7.66
CA CYS A 110 20.07 2.53 -7.79
C CYS A 110 19.52 1.22 -7.24
N VAL A 111 18.49 1.33 -6.41
CA VAL A 111 17.90 0.18 -5.70
C VAL A 111 16.52 -0.16 -6.22
N ILE A 112 15.80 0.80 -6.79
CA ILE A 112 14.42 0.62 -7.23
C ILE A 112 14.08 1.56 -8.40
N ASP A 113 13.37 1.06 -9.39
CA ASP A 113 12.76 1.86 -10.46
C ASP A 113 11.25 1.85 -10.30
N LEU A 114 10.66 3.02 -10.15
CA LEU A 114 9.23 3.20 -9.89
C LEU A 114 8.45 3.43 -11.18
N SER A 115 7.18 3.06 -11.16
CA SER A 115 6.16 3.61 -12.07
C SER A 115 6.02 5.13 -11.89
N TRP A 116 5.56 5.81 -12.94
CA TRP A 116 5.37 7.27 -12.91
C TRP A 116 4.40 7.70 -11.80
N ARG A 117 3.28 6.99 -11.62
CA ARG A 117 2.32 7.28 -10.55
C ARG A 117 2.93 7.12 -9.17
N ALA A 118 3.69 6.06 -8.92
CA ALA A 118 4.35 5.87 -7.62
C ALA A 118 5.40 6.96 -7.35
N ALA A 119 6.16 7.38 -8.38
CA ALA A 119 7.10 8.49 -8.26
C ALA A 119 6.39 9.84 -8.00
N LYS A 120 5.19 10.04 -8.55
CA LYS A 120 4.33 11.20 -8.26
C LYS A 120 3.86 11.22 -6.81
N GLU A 121 3.44 10.08 -6.26
CA GLU A 121 2.99 9.98 -4.86
C GLU A 121 4.07 10.39 -3.85
N ILE A 122 5.33 10.04 -4.10
CA ILE A 122 6.45 10.44 -3.24
C ILE A 122 7.13 11.75 -3.68
N ASP A 123 6.54 12.45 -4.64
CA ASP A 123 6.93 13.79 -5.09
C ASP A 123 8.40 13.87 -5.54
N MET A 124 8.79 12.91 -6.39
CA MET A 124 10.14 12.84 -6.97
C MET A 124 10.19 13.14 -8.47
N ILE A 125 9.05 13.45 -9.11
CA ILE A 125 8.97 13.65 -10.57
C ILE A 125 9.93 14.75 -11.04
N ASN A 126 9.89 15.92 -10.40
CA ASN A 126 10.73 17.06 -10.77
C ASN A 126 12.23 16.81 -10.51
N GLN A 127 12.55 15.92 -9.57
CA GLN A 127 13.94 15.59 -9.21
C GLN A 127 14.54 14.56 -10.18
N GLY A 128 13.71 13.74 -10.84
CA GLY A 128 14.17 12.61 -11.66
C GLY A 128 14.64 11.41 -10.82
N VAL A 129 15.52 11.67 -9.85
CA VAL A 129 16.17 10.70 -8.96
C VAL A 129 16.03 11.17 -7.52
N ALA A 130 15.69 10.25 -6.61
CA ALA A 130 15.54 10.56 -5.19
C ALA A 130 16.24 9.51 -4.31
N MET A 131 16.74 9.93 -3.15
CA MET A 131 17.18 8.98 -2.12
C MET A 131 15.96 8.45 -1.37
N VAL A 132 15.82 7.13 -1.33
CA VAL A 132 14.69 6.45 -0.73
C VAL A 132 15.13 5.41 0.29
N MET A 133 14.22 5.08 1.18
CA MET A 133 14.26 3.90 2.03
C MET A 133 13.17 2.94 1.60
N VAL A 134 13.55 1.68 1.36
CA VAL A 134 12.68 0.61 0.91
C VAL A 134 12.56 -0.42 2.02
N SER A 135 11.34 -0.81 2.37
CA SER A 135 11.07 -1.88 3.32
C SER A 135 9.97 -2.81 2.80
N VAL A 136 10.06 -4.10 3.14
CA VAL A 136 9.02 -5.08 2.80
C VAL A 136 7.81 -4.84 3.69
N VAL A 137 6.64 -4.75 3.08
CA VAL A 137 5.36 -4.71 3.79
C VAL A 137 4.93 -6.15 4.02
N LYS A 138 4.79 -6.53 5.30
CA LYS A 138 4.09 -7.76 5.65
C LYS A 138 2.61 -7.43 5.64
N ASP A 139 1.88 -8.16 4.83
CA ASP A 139 0.44 -8.11 4.87
C ASP A 139 0.03 -8.86 6.13
N GLU A 140 -0.63 -8.16 7.05
CA GLU A 140 -1.38 -8.85 8.09
C GLU A 140 -2.43 -9.66 7.34
N VAL A 141 -2.21 -10.97 7.22
CA VAL A 141 -3.15 -11.88 6.60
C VAL A 141 -4.42 -11.82 7.44
N HIS A 142 -5.37 -11.01 6.99
CA HIS A 142 -6.72 -11.05 7.52
C HIS A 142 -7.36 -12.31 6.93
N THR A 143 -7.20 -13.44 7.62
CA THR A 143 -7.93 -14.65 7.30
C THR A 143 -9.42 -14.31 7.47
N PRO A 144 -10.22 -14.28 6.39
CA PRO A 144 -11.61 -13.82 6.45
C PRO A 144 -12.48 -14.69 7.39
N TYR A 145 -11.98 -15.88 7.70
CA TYR A 145 -12.53 -16.74 8.74
C TYR A 145 -11.41 -17.15 9.70
N LYS A 146 -11.50 -16.74 10.96
CA LYS A 146 -10.74 -17.37 12.04
C LYS A 146 -11.46 -18.70 12.32
N LEU A 147 -10.82 -19.83 12.02
CA LEU A 147 -11.31 -21.14 12.50
C LEU A 147 -11.48 -21.00 14.02
N LYS A 148 -12.71 -21.14 14.52
CA LYS A 148 -12.92 -21.32 15.96
C LYS A 148 -12.14 -22.58 16.33
N GLU A 149 -11.24 -22.47 17.30
CA GLU A 149 -10.63 -23.65 17.91
C GLU A 149 -11.77 -24.43 18.59
N GLN A 150 -12.37 -25.35 17.86
CA GLN A 150 -13.27 -26.34 18.38
C GLN A 150 -12.79 -27.66 17.82
N THR A 151 -11.87 -28.28 18.55
CA THR A 151 -11.55 -29.70 18.40
C THR A 151 -12.74 -30.49 18.90
N ASP A 152 -13.80 -30.52 18.10
CA ASP A 152 -14.63 -31.70 18.08
C ASP A 152 -13.96 -32.55 17.01
N SER A 153 -13.10 -33.46 17.48
CA SER A 153 -12.55 -34.53 16.64
C SER A 153 -13.69 -35.02 15.76
N ILE A 154 -13.53 -34.95 14.43
CA ILE A 154 -14.44 -35.65 13.55
C ILE A 154 -14.18 -37.13 13.84
N GLU A 155 -15.00 -37.71 14.70
CA GLU A 155 -15.01 -39.14 14.95
C GLU A 155 -15.56 -39.76 13.66
N PHE A 156 -14.65 -40.21 12.81
CA PHE A 156 -15.02 -40.95 11.62
C PHE A 156 -15.43 -42.32 12.14
N ASP A 157 -16.73 -42.58 12.23
CA ASP A 157 -17.26 -43.92 12.47
C ASP A 157 -16.93 -44.77 11.23
N ILE A 158 -15.69 -45.27 11.18
CA ILE A 158 -15.31 -46.35 10.28
C ILE A 158 -15.94 -47.59 10.89
N GLU A 159 -17.24 -47.77 10.63
CA GLU A 159 -17.85 -49.07 10.83
C GLU A 159 -17.19 -49.98 9.79
N SER A 160 -16.26 -50.81 10.26
CA SER A 160 -15.74 -51.94 9.52
C SER A 160 -16.90 -52.89 9.30
N GLY A 161 -17.72 -52.60 8.29
CA GLY A 161 -18.78 -53.47 7.84
C GLY A 161 -18.17 -54.84 7.61
N GLU A 162 -18.78 -55.85 8.23
CA GLU A 162 -18.37 -57.24 8.05
C GLU A 162 -18.16 -57.51 6.57
N PHE A 163 -17.01 -58.12 6.27
CA PHE A 163 -16.61 -58.57 4.95
C PHE A 163 -17.83 -59.07 4.16
N TYR A 164 -18.14 -58.42 3.03
CA TYR A 164 -19.09 -58.96 2.07
C TYR A 164 -18.55 -60.31 1.58
N ASP A 165 -19.03 -61.39 2.19
CA ASP A 165 -18.89 -62.73 1.64
C ASP A 165 -19.61 -62.78 0.29
N GLY A 166 -18.83 -62.88 -0.78
CA GLY A 166 -19.24 -63.64 -1.94
C GLY A 166 -20.03 -62.95 -3.07
N LYS A 167 -20.12 -61.61 -3.14
CA LYS A 167 -20.69 -60.95 -4.34
C LYS A 167 -19.66 -60.14 -5.10
N VAL A 168 -18.95 -60.82 -6.01
CA VAL A 168 -18.13 -60.16 -7.03
C VAL A 168 -19.06 -59.34 -7.93
N PRO A 169 -18.86 -58.02 -8.05
CA PRO A 169 -19.74 -57.18 -8.85
C PRO A 169 -19.59 -57.51 -10.34
N ALA A 170 -20.68 -57.38 -11.10
CA ALA A 170 -20.81 -57.93 -12.45
C ALA A 170 -19.77 -57.42 -13.47
N TRP A 171 -19.12 -56.29 -13.21
CA TRP A 171 -18.07 -55.71 -14.06
C TRP A 171 -16.72 -56.46 -13.99
N GLN A 172 -16.56 -57.37 -13.02
CA GLN A 172 -15.33 -58.17 -12.85
C GLN A 172 -15.42 -59.58 -13.47
N LYS A 173 -16.52 -59.90 -14.18
CA LYS A 173 -16.66 -61.15 -14.95
C LYS A 173 -16.40 -60.84 -16.44
N GLN A 174 -15.16 -61.03 -16.89
CA GLN A 174 -14.76 -61.10 -18.31
C GLN A 174 -14.21 -62.47 -18.62
#